data_AF-A0A0B5H2T2-F1
#
_entry.id   AF-A0A0B5H2T2-F1
#
_cell.length_a   1.000
_cell.length_b   1.000
_cell.length_c   1.000
_cell.angle_alpha   90.00
_cell.angle_beta   90.00
_cell.angle_gamma   90.00
#
_symmetry.space_group_name_H-M   'P 1'
#
loop_
_entity.id
_entity.type
_entity.pdbx_description
1 polymer ?
#
loop_
_entity_poly.entity_id
_entity_poly.type
_entity_poly.pdbx_seq_one_letter_code
_entity_poly.pdbx_strand_id
1 'polypeptide(L)'
;MPTVEKTHGGRVVLRAIGRQLSVGDRAEVSDELAAYLCDERGDFAVVDDAGATEDETDDTVGQEDGPPDARGPIPDPSEHSVKDLRDKLSDIDDIDVLAAVYDAEDAGKDRDSAIDAIQSRINAVKED
;
A
#
# COMPACT_ATOMS: atom_id res chain seq x y z
N MET A 1 23.76 17.15 -5.46
CA MET A 1 23.07 16.11 -6.25
C MET A 1 21.78 15.85 -5.52
N PRO A 2 20.62 16.09 -6.13
CA PRO A 2 19.33 15.89 -5.48
C PRO A 2 19.11 14.40 -5.15
N THR A 3 18.47 14.16 -4.02
CA THR A 3 17.96 12.83 -3.67
C THR A 3 16.53 12.73 -4.14
N VAL A 4 16.20 11.66 -4.86
CA VAL A 4 14.83 11.34 -5.25
C VAL A 4 14.33 10.13 -4.48
N GLU A 5 13.09 10.19 -4.04
CA GLU A 5 12.36 9.07 -3.43
C GLU A 5 11.31 8.57 -4.40
N LYS A 6 11.19 7.25 -4.55
CA LYS A 6 10.13 6.68 -5.35
C LYS A 6 8.82 6.73 -4.56
N THR A 7 7.83 7.45 -5.07
CA THR A 7 6.57 7.65 -4.35
C THR A 7 5.45 6.76 -4.88
N HIS A 8 5.47 6.39 -6.16
CA HIS A 8 4.39 5.63 -6.79
C HIS A 8 4.91 4.61 -7.81
N GLY A 9 4.10 3.60 -8.13
CA GLY A 9 4.38 2.58 -9.16
C GLY A 9 5.30 1.42 -8.71
N GLY A 10 5.49 0.43 -9.59
CA GLY A 10 6.27 -0.78 -9.29
C GLY A 10 7.79 -0.56 -9.30
N ARG A 11 8.57 -1.61 -8.98
CA ARG A 11 10.03 -1.55 -8.82
C ARG A 11 10.76 -1.11 -10.11
N VAL A 12 11.68 -0.14 -10.00
CA VAL A 12 12.40 0.45 -11.14
C VAL A 12 13.91 0.31 -10.97
N VAL A 13 14.61 -0.08 -12.03
CA VAL A 13 16.08 -0.08 -12.06
C VAL A 13 16.57 1.24 -12.64
N LEU A 14 17.18 2.09 -11.82
CA LEU A 14 17.88 3.28 -12.29
C LEU A 14 19.27 2.88 -12.80
N ARG A 15 19.38 2.71 -14.12
CA ARG A 15 20.65 2.33 -14.78
C ARG A 15 21.78 3.33 -14.54
N ALA A 16 21.45 4.62 -14.35
CA ALA A 16 22.43 5.66 -14.10
C ALA A 16 23.27 5.42 -12.83
N ILE A 17 22.67 4.81 -11.81
CA ILE A 17 23.30 4.50 -10.52
C ILE A 17 23.40 2.99 -10.27
N GLY A 18 22.94 2.16 -11.21
CA GLY A 18 22.93 0.71 -11.09
C GLY A 18 22.06 0.15 -9.96
N ARG A 19 21.17 0.96 -9.38
CA ARG A 19 20.36 0.61 -8.21
C ARG A 19 18.91 0.36 -8.60
N GLN A 20 18.27 -0.57 -7.89
CA GLN A 20 16.86 -0.85 -8.02
C GLN A 20 16.10 -0.16 -6.88
N LEU A 21 15.11 0.67 -7.21
CA LEU A 21 14.30 1.45 -6.28
C LEU A 21 12.86 0.92 -6.28
N SER A 22 12.30 0.74 -5.08
CA SER A 22 10.88 0.46 -4.84
C SER A 22 10.24 1.68 -4.18
N VAL A 23 8.90 1.73 -4.06
CA VAL A 23 8.22 2.80 -3.33
C VAL A 23 8.82 2.92 -1.92
N GLY A 24 9.15 4.15 -1.52
CA GLY A 24 9.87 4.47 -0.28
C GLY A 24 11.41 4.42 -0.37
N ASP A 25 11.99 3.90 -1.45
CA ASP A 25 13.46 3.86 -1.62
C ASP A 25 13.98 5.19 -2.16
N ARG A 26 15.10 5.65 -1.59
CA ARG A 26 15.77 6.90 -1.93
C ARG A 26 17.07 6.67 -2.69
N ALA A 27 17.35 7.55 -3.64
CA ALA A 27 18.61 7.54 -4.35
C ALA A 27 19.09 8.95 -4.71
N GLU A 28 20.39 9.16 -4.54
CA GLU A 28 21.08 10.34 -5.02
C GLU A 28 21.24 10.24 -6.54
N VAL A 29 20.78 11.26 -7.26
CA VAL A 29 20.79 11.31 -8.72
C VAL A 29 21.27 12.69 -9.20
N SER A 30 21.56 12.81 -10.49
CA SER A 30 21.84 14.11 -11.10
C SER A 30 20.57 14.96 -11.18
N ASP A 31 20.72 16.29 -11.23
CA ASP A 31 19.60 17.23 -11.40
C ASP A 31 18.76 16.94 -12.64
N GLU A 32 19.41 16.55 -13.76
CA GLU A 32 18.72 16.15 -14.99
C GLU A 32 17.87 14.89 -14.78
N LEU A 33 18.40 13.90 -14.06
CA LEU A 33 17.68 12.67 -13.79
C LEU A 33 16.56 12.89 -12.77
N ALA A 34 16.77 13.74 -11.76
CA ALA A 34 15.73 14.11 -10.82
C ALA A 34 14.54 14.79 -11.52
N ALA A 35 14.81 15.76 -12.39
CA ALA A 35 13.77 16.43 -13.18
C ALA A 35 13.00 15.43 -14.06
N TYR A 36 13.70 14.54 -14.76
CA TYR A 36 13.05 13.50 -15.57
C TYR A 36 12.18 12.56 -14.73
N LEU A 37 12.67 12.11 -13.57
CA LEU A 37 11.94 11.17 -12.72
C LEU A 37 10.71 11.78 -12.05
N CYS A 38 10.77 13.07 -11.72
CA CYS A 38 9.68 13.78 -11.05
C CYS A 38 8.68 14.42 -12.03
N ASP A 39 9.15 15.06 -13.10
CA ASP A 39 8.33 15.85 -14.02
C ASP A 39 7.82 15.01 -15.20
N GLU A 40 8.72 14.28 -15.87
CA GLU A 40 8.36 13.47 -17.05
C GLU A 40 7.71 12.15 -16.63
N ARG A 41 8.33 11.46 -15.67
CA ARG A 41 7.91 10.11 -15.28
C ARG A 41 6.89 10.11 -14.15
N GLY A 42 6.93 11.13 -13.28
CA GLY A 42 5.93 11.36 -12.23
C GLY A 42 5.90 10.33 -11.10
N ASP A 43 6.85 9.40 -11.06
CA ASP A 43 6.87 8.31 -10.09
C ASP A 43 7.89 8.51 -8.95
N PHE A 44 8.52 9.69 -8.92
CA PHE A 44 9.49 10.11 -7.91
C PHE A 44 9.19 11.52 -7.39
N ALA A 45 9.65 11.80 -6.17
CA ALA A 45 9.67 13.14 -5.59
C ALA A 45 11.09 13.50 -5.14
N VAL A 46 11.48 14.77 -5.30
CA VAL A 46 12.75 15.27 -4.76
C VAL A 46 12.62 15.43 -3.25
N VAL A 47 13.53 14.79 -2.52
CA VAL A 47 13.68 14.95 -1.07
C VAL A 47 15.01 15.67 -0.84
N ASP A 48 14.94 16.97 -0.56
CA ASP A 48 16.11 17.74 -0.14
C ASP A 48 16.55 17.22 1.24
N ASP A 49 17.72 16.58 1.30
CA ASP A 49 18.26 16.00 2.52
C ASP A 49 18.71 17.11 3.48
N ALA A 50 17.78 17.51 4.34
CA ALA A 50 18.05 18.22 5.58
C ALA A 50 17.45 17.42 6.73
N GLY A 51 17.93 16.19 6.95
CA GLY A 51 17.46 15.37 8.06
C GLY A 51 17.78 13.89 7.95
N ALA A 52 19.06 13.54 7.85
CA ALA A 52 19.51 12.21 8.19
C ALA A 52 19.17 11.89 9.66
N THR A 53 18.36 10.87 9.89
CA THR A 53 18.54 10.00 11.05
C THR A 53 18.69 8.59 10.53
N GLU A 54 19.92 8.12 10.64
CA GLU A 54 20.35 6.75 10.47
C GLU A 54 19.59 5.88 11.51
N ASP A 55 18.85 4.89 11.06
CA ASP A 55 18.56 3.71 11.88
C ASP A 55 18.48 2.48 10.96
N GLU A 56 19.63 1.82 10.79
CA GLU A 56 19.67 0.42 10.37
C GLU A 56 19.36 -0.44 11.61
N THR A 57 18.08 -0.69 11.86
CA THR A 57 17.57 -1.90 12.53
C THR A 57 16.32 -2.33 11.76
N ASP A 58 16.37 -3.44 11.02
CA ASP A 58 15.85 -4.73 11.49
C ASP A 58 14.57 -4.57 12.33
N ASP A 59 13.41 -4.43 11.69
CA ASP A 59 12.28 -5.33 11.92
C ASP A 59 11.11 -5.01 10.97
N THR A 60 10.34 -6.04 10.71
CA THR A 60 9.07 -5.95 9.98
C THR A 60 8.09 -5.08 10.76
N VAL A 61 7.65 -3.94 10.21
CA VAL A 61 6.28 -3.41 10.37
C VAL A 61 6.00 -2.36 9.30
N GLY A 62 5.30 -2.76 8.24
CA GLY A 62 4.44 -1.83 7.54
C GLY A 62 3.27 -1.51 8.47
N GLN A 63 3.28 -0.33 9.07
CA GLN A 63 2.12 0.27 9.71
C GLN A 63 2.14 1.73 9.31
N GLU A 64 1.70 2.00 8.08
CA GLU A 64 1.18 3.34 7.81
C GLU A 64 -0.15 3.40 8.56
N ASP A 65 -0.13 4.16 9.65
CA ASP A 65 -1.25 4.49 10.53
C ASP A 65 -2.40 5.06 9.68
N GLY A 66 -3.23 4.17 9.14
CA GLY A 66 -4.58 4.52 8.70
C GLY A 66 -5.32 5.06 9.92
N PRO A 67 -6.09 6.15 9.79
CA PRO A 67 -6.69 6.84 10.92
C PRO A 67 -7.46 5.83 11.80
N PRO A 68 -7.32 5.88 13.14
CA PRO A 68 -7.98 4.94 14.04
C PRO A 68 -9.45 5.32 14.14
N ASP A 69 -10.23 5.01 13.12
CA ASP A 69 -11.68 5.01 13.24
C ASP A 69 -12.06 3.79 14.07
N ALA A 70 -12.33 4.04 15.35
CA ALA A 70 -12.71 3.07 16.38
C ALA A 70 -14.04 2.34 16.07
N ARG A 71 -14.06 1.52 15.02
CA ARG A 71 -15.18 0.68 14.57
C ARG A 71 -14.83 -0.80 14.67
N GLY A 72 -14.67 -1.29 15.90
CA GLY A 72 -14.51 -2.73 16.18
C GLY A 72 -13.28 -3.38 15.51
N PRO A 73 -13.01 -4.66 15.79
CA PRO A 73 -11.98 -5.40 15.08
C PRO A 73 -12.44 -5.67 13.65
N ILE A 74 -11.84 -4.97 12.68
CA ILE A 74 -12.00 -5.24 11.24
C ILE A 74 -11.24 -6.55 10.94
N PRO A 75 -11.87 -7.58 10.34
CA PRO A 75 -11.17 -8.83 10.04
C PRO A 75 -10.17 -8.61 8.89
N ASP A 76 -8.90 -8.92 9.14
CA ASP A 76 -7.88 -8.88 8.10
C ASP A 76 -8.07 -10.05 7.12
N PRO A 77 -8.38 -9.78 5.85
CA PRO A 77 -8.60 -10.82 4.88
C PRO A 77 -7.31 -11.59 4.55
N SER A 78 -6.13 -10.97 4.68
CA SER A 78 -4.82 -11.59 4.42
C SER A 78 -4.45 -12.68 5.41
N GLU A 79 -4.96 -12.61 6.64
CA GLU A 79 -4.77 -13.66 7.67
C GLU A 79 -5.67 -14.87 7.45
N HIS A 80 -6.62 -14.79 6.51
CA HIS A 80 -7.60 -15.83 6.25
C HIS A 80 -7.48 -16.43 4.84
N SER A 81 -7.82 -17.71 4.73
CA SER A 81 -8.08 -18.30 3.43
C SER A 81 -9.36 -17.71 2.85
N VAL A 82 -9.51 -17.72 1.53
CA VAL A 82 -10.73 -17.22 0.86
C VAL A 82 -12.00 -17.89 1.42
N LYS A 83 -11.89 -19.16 1.84
CA LYS A 83 -13.00 -19.89 2.45
C LYS A 83 -13.33 -19.35 3.84
N ASP A 84 -12.34 -19.26 4.72
CA ASP A 84 -12.54 -18.75 6.09
C ASP A 84 -13.01 -17.29 6.08
N LEU A 85 -12.50 -16.50 5.13
CA LEU A 85 -12.93 -15.12 4.93
C LEU A 85 -14.42 -15.04 4.58
N ARG A 86 -14.91 -15.89 3.67
CA ARG A 86 -16.34 -15.93 3.29
C ARG A 86 -17.25 -16.25 4.47
N ASP A 87 -16.85 -17.19 5.31
CA ASP A 87 -17.58 -17.52 6.54
C ASP A 87 -17.66 -16.28 7.44
N LYS A 88 -16.52 -15.64 7.73
CA LYS A 88 -16.47 -14.42 8.56
C LYS A 88 -17.26 -13.25 7.99
N LEU A 89 -17.17 -13.00 6.68
CA LEU A 89 -17.91 -11.94 6.01
C LEU A 89 -19.43 -12.13 6.14
N SER A 90 -19.89 -13.39 6.20
CA SER A 90 -21.32 -13.70 6.34
C SER A 90 -21.87 -13.29 7.71
N ASP A 91 -21.03 -13.23 8.75
CA ASP A 91 -21.40 -12.73 10.09
C ASP A 91 -21.37 -11.20 10.19
N ILE A 92 -20.92 -10.48 9.15
CA ILE A 92 -20.80 -9.02 9.15
C ILE A 92 -21.93 -8.41 8.33
N ASP A 93 -22.78 -7.63 8.99
CA ASP A 93 -23.89 -6.89 8.37
C ASP A 93 -23.62 -5.37 8.26
N ASP A 94 -22.41 -4.92 8.63
CA ASP A 94 -22.03 -3.50 8.55
C ASP A 94 -21.27 -3.21 7.25
N ILE A 95 -21.85 -2.36 6.40
CA ILE A 95 -21.27 -1.95 5.11
C ILE A 95 -19.92 -1.28 5.30
N ASP A 96 -19.77 -0.46 6.34
CA ASP A 96 -18.53 0.29 6.56
C ASP A 96 -17.39 -0.67 6.96
N VAL A 97 -17.70 -1.71 7.74
CA VAL A 97 -16.73 -2.76 8.07
C VAL A 97 -16.34 -3.54 6.81
N LEU A 98 -17.32 -3.95 6.00
CA LEU A 98 -17.05 -4.69 4.76
C LEU A 98 -16.22 -3.88 3.75
N ALA A 99 -16.46 -2.56 3.65
CA ALA A 99 -15.67 -1.67 2.82
C ALA A 99 -14.22 -1.57 3.31
N ALA A 100 -13.99 -1.48 4.62
CA ALA A 100 -12.64 -1.49 5.17
C ALA A 100 -11.91 -2.83 4.93
N VAL A 101 -12.63 -3.97 4.97
CA VAL A 101 -12.07 -5.28 4.61
C VAL A 101 -11.71 -5.34 3.12
N TYR A 102 -12.52 -4.72 2.26
CA TYR A 102 -12.21 -4.61 0.83
C TYR A 102 -10.91 -3.84 0.61
N ASP A 103 -10.79 -2.65 1.20
CA ASP A 103 -9.58 -1.83 1.07
C ASP A 103 -8.34 -2.56 1.63
N ALA A 104 -8.50 -3.33 2.72
CA ALA A 104 -7.42 -4.14 3.28
C ALA A 104 -6.99 -5.30 2.37
N GLU A 105 -7.91 -5.92 1.61
CA GLU A 105 -7.55 -6.96 0.63
C GLU A 105 -6.91 -6.34 -0.62
N ASP A 106 -7.47 -5.23 -1.13
CA ASP A 106 -7.01 -4.50 -2.32
C ASP A 106 -5.60 -3.93 -2.13
N ALA A 107 -5.33 -3.34 -0.96
CA ALA A 107 -3.99 -2.87 -0.58
C ALA A 107 -3.04 -4.00 -0.16
N GLY A 108 -3.58 -5.17 0.20
CA GLY A 108 -2.86 -6.29 0.77
C GLY A 108 -2.41 -7.32 -0.28
N LYS A 109 -3.04 -8.49 -0.25
CA LYS A 109 -2.70 -9.61 -1.15
C LYS A 109 -3.37 -9.52 -2.52
N ASP A 110 -4.36 -8.64 -2.68
CA ASP A 110 -5.08 -8.39 -3.93
C ASP A 110 -5.56 -9.69 -4.60
N ARG A 111 -6.16 -10.60 -3.81
CA ARG A 111 -6.67 -11.86 -4.36
C ARG A 111 -8.04 -11.58 -4.96
N ASP A 112 -8.14 -11.66 -6.28
CA ASP A 112 -9.41 -11.53 -7.04
C ASP A 112 -10.57 -12.30 -6.37
N SER A 113 -10.33 -13.57 -6.01
CA SER A 113 -11.34 -14.44 -5.39
C SER A 113 -11.82 -14.01 -4.00
N ALA A 114 -11.00 -13.26 -3.25
CA ALA A 114 -11.35 -12.67 -1.96
C ALA A 114 -12.09 -11.35 -2.16
N ILE A 115 -11.59 -10.50 -3.06
CA ILE A 115 -12.26 -9.26 -3.49
C ILE A 115 -13.69 -9.54 -3.95
N ASP A 116 -13.87 -10.51 -4.85
CA ASP A 116 -15.19 -10.91 -5.36
C ASP A 116 -16.13 -11.33 -4.22
N ALA A 117 -15.60 -12.03 -3.21
CA ALA A 117 -16.36 -12.49 -2.06
C ALA A 117 -16.81 -11.33 -1.17
N ILE A 118 -15.92 -10.37 -0.91
CA ILE A 118 -16.20 -9.17 -0.10
C ILE A 118 -17.23 -8.30 -0.82
N GLN A 119 -17.03 -8.02 -2.11
CA GLN A 119 -17.97 -7.25 -2.93
C GLN A 119 -19.35 -7.90 -3.01
N SER A 120 -19.40 -9.23 -3.16
CA SER A 120 -20.67 -9.98 -3.15
C SER A 120 -21.43 -9.77 -1.83
N ARG A 121 -20.72 -9.80 -0.69
CA ARG A 121 -21.32 -9.55 0.62
C ARG A 121 -21.78 -8.10 0.78
N ILE A 122 -20.97 -7.12 0.37
CA ILE A 122 -21.35 -5.69 0.39
C ILE A 122 -22.65 -5.45 -0.38
N ASN A 123 -22.78 -6.02 -1.58
CA ASN A 123 -24.00 -5.88 -2.37
C ASN A 123 -25.19 -6.53 -1.65
N ALA A 124 -25.02 -7.73 -1.10
CA ALA A 124 -26.10 -8.40 -0.36
C ALA A 124 -26.60 -7.56 0.83
N VAL A 125 -25.71 -6.91 1.59
CA VAL A 125 -26.10 -6.04 2.71
C VAL A 125 -26.75 -4.73 2.25
N LYS A 126 -26.35 -4.20 1.09
CA LYS A 126 -26.96 -2.98 0.51
C LYS A 126 -28.39 -3.20 -0.03
N GLU A 127 -28.70 -4.43 -0.43
CA GLU A 127 -29.99 -4.79 -1.02
C GLU A 127 -31.04 -5.26 0.01
N ASP A 128 -30.65 -5.43 1.28
CA ASP A 128 -31.52 -5.79 2.43
C ASP A 128 -32.16 -4.55 3.08
#